data_AF-A0A928R8E0-F1
#
_entry.id   AF-A0A928R8E0-F1
#
_cell.length_a   1.000
_cell.length_b   1.000
_cell.length_c   1.000
_cell.angle_alpha   90.00
_cell.angle_beta   90.00
_cell.angle_gamma   90.00
#
_symmetry.space_group_name_H-M   'P 1'
#
loop_
_entity.id
_entity.type
_entity.pdbx_description
1 polymer ?
#
loop_
_entity_poly.entity_id
_entity_poly.type
_entity_poly.pdbx_seq_one_letter_code
_entity_poly.pdbx_strand_id
1 'polypeptide(L)'
;MRFVKIVLSVSLVIILMLFWSGYVFIGTYVFPIAPHWVTQLPPNPPSPKIKHGEFTFELKYCISGEEKIIKDKLLCDFEGFEVVAVGGPKTRKYSKRYENKNNYEIFQFKNKSSVDSKIVLENIGKYKVFLDVASAEYFLGDPEYHMSSEMPYIQLYDTSTGYYIYPEQCQELLEEYNFIIVSWCCDYPVKNIFK
;
A
#
# COMPACT_ATOMS: atom_id res chain seq x y z
N MET A 1 19.38 -38.54 54.08
CA MET A 1 20.19 -37.52 53.36
C MET A 1 19.82 -37.33 51.88
N ARG A 2 19.56 -38.37 51.08
CA ARG A 2 19.28 -38.24 49.63
C ARG A 2 17.97 -37.47 49.31
N PHE A 3 16.91 -37.73 50.08
CA PHE A 3 15.62 -37.04 49.94
C PHE A 3 15.70 -35.54 50.24
N VAL A 4 16.37 -35.16 51.34
CA VAL A 4 16.59 -33.75 51.73
C VAL A 4 17.35 -32.98 50.65
N LYS A 5 18.37 -33.61 50.03
CA LYS A 5 19.11 -33.01 48.92
C LYS A 5 18.22 -32.75 47.69
N ILE A 6 17.32 -33.68 47.36
CA ILE A 6 16.39 -33.53 46.23
C ILE A 6 15.41 -32.36 46.49
N VAL A 7 14.84 -32.27 47.69
CA VAL A 7 13.92 -31.18 48.04
C VAL A 7 14.61 -29.81 47.99
N LEU A 8 15.85 -29.73 48.50
CA LEU A 8 16.66 -28.50 48.42
C LEU A 8 17.00 -28.11 46.97
N SER A 9 17.36 -29.08 46.12
CA SER A 9 17.62 -28.83 44.70
C SER A 9 16.38 -28.33 43.97
N VAL A 10 15.21 -28.92 44.20
CA VAL A 10 13.95 -28.50 43.58
C VAL A 10 13.57 -27.09 44.04
N SER A 11 13.69 -26.81 45.34
CA SER A 11 13.43 -25.47 45.89
C SER A 11 14.35 -24.42 45.27
N LEU A 12 15.64 -24.71 45.10
CA LEU A 12 16.58 -23.81 44.45
C LEU A 12 16.21 -23.51 42.99
N VAL A 13 15.79 -24.53 42.22
CA VAL A 13 15.37 -24.35 40.83
C VAL A 13 14.12 -23.47 40.74
N ILE A 14 13.15 -23.67 41.62
CA ILE A 14 11.93 -22.85 41.67
C ILE A 14 12.28 -21.39 42.00
N ILE A 15 13.15 -21.17 42.98
CA ILE A 15 13.61 -19.82 43.35
C ILE A 15 14.31 -19.15 42.15
N LEU A 16 15.19 -19.86 41.45
CA LEU A 16 15.86 -19.33 40.26
C LEU A 16 14.88 -18.99 39.13
N MET A 17 13.85 -19.82 38.92
CA MET A 17 12.79 -19.52 37.95
C MET A 17 12.00 -18.27 38.32
N LEU A 18 11.68 -18.08 39.62
CA LEU A 18 10.98 -16.89 40.10
C LEU A 18 11.84 -15.62 40.02
N PHE A 19 13.15 -15.72 40.27
CA PHE A 19 14.08 -14.61 40.07
C PHE A 19 14.20 -14.25 38.59
N TRP A 20 14.27 -15.24 37.69
CA TRP A 20 14.33 -15.00 36.26
C TRP A 20 13.04 -14.36 35.74
N SER A 21 11.87 -14.87 36.13
CA SER A 21 10.59 -14.30 35.73
C SER A 21 10.39 -12.90 36.29
N GLY A 22 10.78 -12.64 37.54
CA GLY A 22 10.78 -11.32 38.15
C GLY A 22 11.69 -10.33 37.43
N TYR A 23 12.91 -10.75 37.06
CA TYR A 23 13.84 -9.94 36.28
C TYR A 23 13.26 -9.57 34.91
N VAL A 24 12.70 -10.55 34.18
CA VAL A 24 12.04 -10.30 32.89
C VAL A 24 10.89 -9.32 33.09
N PHE A 25 10.00 -9.55 34.06
CA PHE A 25 8.85 -8.69 34.33
C PHE A 25 9.24 -7.24 34.68
N ILE A 26 10.23 -7.06 35.57
CA ILE A 26 10.72 -5.73 35.95
C ILE A 26 11.37 -5.03 34.74
N GLY A 27 12.15 -5.77 33.93
CA GLY A 27 12.81 -5.25 32.74
C GLY A 27 11.89 -4.94 31.56
N THR A 28 10.71 -5.57 31.45
CA THR A 28 9.72 -5.19 30.43
C THR A 28 8.75 -4.12 30.89
N TYR A 29 8.28 -4.16 32.15
CA TYR A 29 7.12 -3.37 32.57
C TYR A 29 7.43 -2.23 33.54
N VAL A 30 8.51 -2.30 34.32
CA VAL A 30 8.81 -1.30 35.38
C VAL A 30 9.89 -0.33 34.95
N PHE A 31 10.98 -0.85 34.39
CA PHE A 31 11.99 -0.05 33.70
C PHE A 31 11.95 -0.48 32.25
N PRO A 32 11.67 0.39 31.26
CA PRO A 32 11.73 0.04 29.84
C PRO A 32 13.18 -0.11 29.36
N ILE A 33 14.02 -0.76 30.17
CA ILE A 33 15.26 -1.41 29.78
C ILE A 33 14.86 -2.82 29.36
N ALA A 34 13.86 -2.92 28.48
CA ALA A 34 13.63 -4.16 27.77
C ALA A 34 14.98 -4.55 27.16
N PRO A 35 15.36 -5.84 27.22
CA PRO A 35 16.63 -6.26 26.66
C PRO A 35 16.72 -5.69 25.26
N HIS A 36 17.78 -4.97 24.93
CA HIS A 36 17.80 -4.11 23.74
C HIS A 36 17.45 -4.88 22.45
N TRP A 37 17.64 -6.21 22.44
CA TRP A 37 17.26 -7.15 21.39
C TRP A 37 15.73 -7.38 21.22
N VAL A 38 14.89 -7.03 22.19
CA VAL A 38 13.41 -7.09 22.12
C VAL A 38 12.82 -5.79 21.54
N THR A 39 13.56 -4.67 21.60
CA THR A 39 13.06 -3.34 21.23
C THR A 39 13.77 -2.70 20.03
N GLN A 40 14.62 -3.42 19.31
CA GLN A 40 15.18 -2.89 18.06
C GLN A 40 14.08 -2.91 17.00
N LEU A 41 13.30 -1.83 16.94
CA LEU A 41 12.54 -1.54 15.73
C LEU A 41 13.52 -1.52 14.56
N PRO A 42 13.17 -2.14 13.42
CA PRO A 42 14.05 -2.13 12.26
C PRO A 42 14.50 -0.71 11.94
N PRO A 43 15.74 -0.52 11.46
CA PRO A 43 16.16 0.79 10.98
C PRO A 43 15.22 1.25 9.87
N ASN A 44 14.97 2.56 9.80
CA ASN A 44 14.19 3.12 8.71
C ASN A 44 15.02 3.02 7.42
N PRO A 45 14.41 2.66 6.28
CA PRO A 45 15.08 2.80 4.99
C PRO A 45 15.38 4.28 4.69
N PRO A 46 16.34 4.57 3.79
CA PRO A 46 16.67 5.94 3.39
C PRO A 46 15.43 6.73 2.97
N SER A 47 15.26 7.96 3.45
CA SER A 47 14.08 8.79 3.18
C SER A 47 14.22 9.49 1.83
N PRO A 48 13.12 9.63 1.04
CA PRO A 48 13.17 10.40 -0.19
C PRO A 48 13.36 11.89 0.11
N LYS A 49 14.17 12.56 -0.73
CA LYS A 49 14.34 14.02 -0.70
C LYS A 49 13.07 14.74 -1.14
N ILE A 50 12.42 14.24 -2.19
CA ILE A 50 11.14 14.75 -2.69
C ILE A 50 10.03 13.91 -2.04
N LYS A 51 9.22 14.54 -1.17
CA LYS A 51 8.16 13.88 -0.41
C LYS A 51 6.77 14.10 -0.97
N HIS A 52 6.62 15.05 -1.89
CA HIS A 52 5.36 15.39 -2.54
C HIS A 52 5.61 15.59 -4.02
N GLY A 53 4.75 15.04 -4.85
CA GLY A 53 4.77 15.20 -6.30
C GLY A 53 3.36 15.37 -6.85
N GLU A 54 3.25 16.23 -7.85
CA GLU A 54 2.01 16.46 -8.58
C GLU A 54 2.24 16.09 -10.04
N PHE A 55 1.40 15.21 -10.59
CA PHE A 55 1.56 14.65 -11.94
C PHE A 55 0.27 14.84 -12.72
N THR A 56 0.32 15.68 -13.75
CA THR A 56 -0.81 15.93 -14.64
C THR A 56 -0.96 14.75 -15.58
N PHE A 57 -2.20 14.32 -15.82
CA PHE A 57 -2.50 13.32 -16.82
C PHE A 57 -3.71 13.68 -17.67
N GLU A 58 -3.77 13.10 -18.86
CA GLU A 58 -4.89 13.19 -19.79
C GLU A 58 -5.16 11.80 -20.38
N LEU A 59 -6.39 11.33 -20.21
CA LEU A 59 -6.91 10.12 -20.84
C LEU A 59 -7.98 10.53 -21.85
N LYS A 60 -7.82 10.08 -23.09
CA LYS A 60 -8.88 10.12 -24.11
C LYS A 60 -9.33 8.71 -24.38
N TYR A 61 -10.64 8.49 -24.31
CA TYR A 61 -11.24 7.20 -24.61
C TYR A 61 -12.53 7.39 -25.40
N CYS A 62 -12.93 6.35 -26.12
CA CYS A 62 -14.17 6.28 -26.85
C CYS A 62 -15.01 5.15 -26.26
N ILE A 63 -16.30 5.39 -26.07
CA ILE A 63 -17.26 4.35 -25.69
C ILE A 63 -18.51 4.50 -26.55
N SER A 64 -18.92 3.43 -27.22
CA SER A 64 -20.10 3.43 -28.10
C SER A 64 -20.14 4.59 -29.13
N GLY A 65 -18.96 5.03 -29.60
CA GLY A 65 -18.82 6.12 -30.58
C GLY A 65 -18.76 7.53 -29.98
N GLU A 66 -18.90 7.70 -28.67
CA GLU A 66 -18.72 8.98 -27.98
C GLU A 66 -17.28 9.12 -27.47
N GLU A 67 -16.59 10.19 -27.89
CA GLU A 67 -15.25 10.52 -27.38
C GLU A 67 -15.36 11.29 -26.06
N LYS A 68 -14.61 10.83 -25.04
CA LYS A 68 -14.55 11.42 -23.72
C LYS A 68 -13.11 11.69 -23.32
N ILE A 69 -12.93 12.78 -22.56
CA ILE A 69 -11.62 13.23 -22.10
C ILE A 69 -11.67 13.41 -20.59
N ILE A 70 -10.72 12.78 -19.90
CA ILE A 70 -10.48 12.99 -18.48
C ILE A 70 -9.11 13.62 -18.32
N LYS A 71 -9.08 14.73 -17.58
CA LYS A 71 -7.86 15.45 -17.26
C LYS A 71 -7.88 15.81 -15.79
N ASP A 72 -6.85 15.40 -15.08
CA ASP A 72 -6.71 15.69 -13.66
C ASP A 72 -5.24 15.65 -13.24
N LYS A 73 -5.00 15.87 -11.96
CA LYS A 73 -3.70 15.76 -11.34
C LYS A 73 -3.66 14.63 -10.31
N LEU A 74 -2.62 13.81 -10.40
CA LEU A 74 -2.29 12.82 -9.41
C LEU A 74 -1.38 13.44 -8.36
N LEU A 75 -1.78 13.36 -7.09
CA LEU A 75 -1.02 13.81 -5.95
C LEU A 75 -0.41 12.59 -5.27
N CYS A 76 0.92 12.55 -5.19
CA CYS A 76 1.67 11.47 -4.55
C CYS A 76 2.42 12.03 -3.34
N ASP A 77 2.21 11.40 -2.18
CA ASP A 77 2.76 11.81 -0.89
C ASP A 77 3.59 10.66 -0.28
N PHE A 78 4.74 10.99 0.29
CA PHE A 78 5.47 10.11 1.21
C PHE A 78 4.94 10.32 2.63
N GLU A 79 4.34 9.27 3.21
CA GLU A 79 3.68 9.32 4.52
C GLU A 79 4.57 8.85 5.67
N GLY A 80 5.78 8.36 5.39
CA GLY A 80 6.72 7.90 6.40
C GLY A 80 7.09 6.43 6.21
N PHE A 81 7.11 5.68 7.30
CA PHE A 81 7.54 4.28 7.30
C PHE A 81 6.51 3.41 7.99
N GLU A 82 6.35 2.19 7.51
CA GLU A 82 5.46 1.20 8.11
C GLU A 82 6.14 -0.16 8.24
N VAL A 83 5.56 -1.02 9.07
CA VAL A 83 5.99 -2.41 9.26
C VAL A 83 4.87 -3.29 8.72
N VAL A 84 5.10 -3.90 7.56
CA VAL A 84 4.07 -4.68 6.84
C VAL A 84 3.78 -6.03 7.51
N ALA A 85 4.77 -6.60 8.21
CA ALA A 85 4.65 -7.87 8.94
C ALA A 85 5.34 -7.80 10.29
N VAL A 86 4.78 -8.47 11.31
CA VAL A 86 5.38 -8.54 12.65
C VAL A 86 6.79 -9.11 12.57
N GLY A 87 7.78 -8.33 13.01
CA GLY A 87 9.21 -8.69 12.94
C GLY A 87 9.87 -8.49 11.56
N GLY A 88 9.13 -7.97 10.58
CA GLY A 88 9.66 -7.64 9.26
C GLY A 88 10.42 -6.30 9.21
N PRO A 89 11.14 -6.02 8.11
CA PRO A 89 11.78 -4.73 7.89
C PRO A 89 10.73 -3.62 7.76
N LYS A 90 11.15 -2.37 8.02
CA LYS A 90 10.33 -1.21 7.70
C LYS A 90 10.38 -0.93 6.21
N THR A 91 9.24 -0.60 5.63
CA THR A 91 9.10 -0.14 4.25
C THR A 91 8.75 1.34 4.24
N ARG A 92 9.01 2.01 3.12
CA ARG A 92 8.51 3.37 2.87
C ARG A 92 7.02 3.30 2.60
N LYS A 93 6.28 4.22 3.22
CA LYS A 93 4.83 4.34 3.06
C LYS A 93 4.51 5.52 2.16
N TYR A 94 3.69 5.29 1.16
CA TYR A 94 3.23 6.31 0.23
C TYR A 94 1.71 6.35 0.15
N SER A 95 1.18 7.46 -0.33
CA SER A 95 -0.21 7.57 -0.72
C SER A 95 -0.37 8.30 -2.04
N LYS A 96 -1.47 7.96 -2.71
CA LYS A 96 -1.84 8.48 -4.02
C LYS A 96 -3.30 8.91 -3.98
N ARG A 97 -3.59 10.12 -4.45
CA ARG A 97 -4.95 10.60 -4.63
C ARG A 97 -5.07 11.47 -5.85
N TYR A 98 -6.27 11.56 -6.40
CA TYR A 98 -6.60 12.51 -7.44
C TYR A 98 -6.91 13.88 -6.83
N GLU A 99 -6.48 14.96 -7.47
CA GLU A 99 -6.89 16.33 -7.12
C GLU A 99 -8.40 16.50 -7.30
N ASN A 100 -8.97 15.82 -8.30
CA ASN A 100 -10.38 15.72 -8.61
C ASN A 100 -11.10 17.08 -8.73
N LYS A 101 -10.47 18.05 -9.38
CA LYS A 101 -11.05 19.41 -9.58
C LYS A 101 -12.37 19.39 -10.35
N ASN A 102 -12.54 18.42 -11.24
CA ASN A 102 -13.73 18.30 -12.09
C ASN A 102 -14.84 17.45 -11.44
N ASN A 103 -14.69 17.05 -10.17
CA ASN A 103 -15.66 16.24 -9.42
C ASN A 103 -16.05 14.93 -10.13
N TYR A 104 -15.07 14.23 -10.69
CA TYR A 104 -15.25 12.87 -11.20
C TYR A 104 -15.72 11.93 -10.09
N GLU A 105 -16.49 10.90 -10.46
CA GLU A 105 -16.85 9.82 -9.55
C GLU A 105 -15.58 9.09 -9.12
N ILE A 106 -15.41 8.91 -7.80
CA ILE A 106 -14.27 8.20 -7.21
C ILE A 106 -14.76 6.88 -6.62
N PHE A 107 -14.13 5.79 -7.02
CA PHE A 107 -14.33 4.48 -6.43
C PHE A 107 -13.26 4.19 -5.35
N GLN A 108 -13.73 3.67 -4.21
CA GLN A 108 -12.88 3.18 -3.14
C GLN A 108 -13.32 1.76 -2.77
N PHE A 109 -12.40 0.81 -2.91
CA PHE A 109 -12.71 -0.58 -2.65
C PHE A 109 -12.76 -0.87 -1.13
N LYS A 110 -13.88 -1.44 -0.67
CA LYS A 110 -14.07 -1.97 0.70
C LYS A 110 -13.75 -0.99 1.84
N ASN A 111 -14.00 0.32 1.68
CA ASN A 111 -13.71 1.33 2.71
C ASN A 111 -12.26 1.29 3.23
N LYS A 112 -11.30 0.77 2.45
CA LYS A 112 -9.89 0.92 2.79
C LYS A 112 -9.50 2.40 2.65
N SER A 113 -8.65 2.86 3.56
CA SER A 113 -8.13 4.23 3.60
C SER A 113 -7.68 4.68 2.21
N SER A 114 -7.88 5.96 1.91
CA SER A 114 -7.71 6.74 0.67
C SER A 114 -6.48 6.50 -0.24
N VAL A 115 -5.67 5.49 0.03
CA VAL A 115 -4.40 5.17 -0.61
C VAL A 115 -4.57 4.67 -2.06
N ASP A 116 -5.74 4.10 -2.40
CA ASP A 116 -6.04 3.56 -3.74
C ASP A 116 -7.39 4.05 -4.30
N SER A 117 -7.63 5.36 -4.24
CA SER A 117 -8.76 5.95 -4.96
C SER A 117 -8.61 5.75 -6.48
N LYS A 118 -9.71 5.44 -7.17
CA LYS A 118 -9.75 5.25 -8.64
C LYS A 118 -10.83 6.15 -9.25
N ILE A 119 -10.51 6.80 -10.37
CA ILE A 119 -11.53 7.54 -11.14
C ILE A 119 -12.40 6.53 -11.90
N VAL A 120 -13.71 6.68 -11.76
CA VAL A 120 -14.68 5.94 -12.58
C VAL A 120 -14.76 6.60 -13.93
N LEU A 121 -14.40 5.84 -14.96
CA LEU A 121 -14.51 6.25 -16.35
C LEU A 121 -15.95 6.11 -16.78
N GLU A 122 -16.52 4.92 -16.57
CA GLU A 122 -17.86 4.57 -17.03
C GLU A 122 -18.54 3.55 -16.12
N ASN A 123 -19.86 3.57 -16.14
CA ASN A 123 -20.71 2.55 -15.52
C ASN A 123 -21.43 1.78 -16.64
N ILE A 124 -21.03 0.53 -16.86
CA ILE A 124 -21.51 -0.31 -17.96
C ILE A 124 -22.27 -1.50 -17.38
N GLY A 125 -23.60 -1.39 -17.34
CA GLY A 125 -24.46 -2.42 -16.74
C GLY A 125 -24.09 -2.66 -15.27
N LYS A 126 -23.59 -3.86 -14.95
CA LYS A 126 -23.09 -4.22 -13.61
C LYS A 126 -21.62 -3.89 -13.37
N TYR A 127 -20.89 -3.42 -14.39
CA TYR A 127 -19.46 -3.16 -14.31
C TYR A 127 -19.18 -1.68 -14.10
N LYS A 128 -18.23 -1.38 -13.21
CA LYS A 128 -17.58 -0.08 -13.16
C LYS A 128 -16.23 -0.17 -13.84
N VAL A 129 -15.98 0.73 -14.79
CA VAL A 129 -14.71 0.83 -15.51
C VAL A 129 -13.87 1.91 -14.85
N PHE A 130 -12.64 1.58 -14.47
CA PHE A 130 -11.75 2.50 -13.79
C PHE A 130 -10.44 2.67 -14.53
N LEU A 131 -9.89 3.87 -14.41
CA LEU A 131 -8.49 4.14 -14.70
C LEU A 131 -7.64 3.70 -13.50
N ASP A 132 -6.76 2.73 -13.73
CA ASP A 132 -5.66 2.44 -12.82
C ASP A 132 -4.37 3.07 -13.35
N VAL A 133 -3.71 3.78 -12.46
CA VAL A 133 -2.40 4.39 -12.68
C VAL A 133 -1.42 3.77 -11.69
N ALA A 134 -0.14 3.79 -12.01
CA ALA A 134 0.89 3.27 -11.11
C ALA A 134 0.84 3.94 -9.74
N SER A 135 1.50 3.29 -8.81
CA SER A 135 1.49 3.66 -7.41
C SER A 135 2.37 4.90 -7.17
N ALA A 136 2.24 5.50 -5.99
CA ALA A 136 3.01 6.69 -5.63
C ALA A 136 4.52 6.41 -5.56
N GLU A 137 4.92 5.17 -5.24
CA GLU A 137 6.29 4.67 -5.28
C GLU A 137 6.94 4.90 -6.65
N TYR A 138 6.22 4.56 -7.73
CA TYR A 138 6.68 4.74 -9.10
C TYR A 138 6.93 6.22 -9.39
N PHE A 139 5.93 7.06 -9.13
CA PHE A 139 5.98 8.49 -9.45
C PHE A 139 7.01 9.25 -8.62
N LEU A 140 7.21 8.86 -7.35
CA LEU A 140 8.23 9.42 -6.47
C LEU A 140 9.61 8.76 -6.63
N GLY A 141 9.76 7.83 -7.58
CA GLY A 141 11.04 7.25 -7.97
C GLY A 141 11.66 6.32 -6.92
N ASP A 142 10.84 5.56 -6.19
CA ASP A 142 11.31 4.60 -5.20
C ASP A 142 12.19 3.50 -5.85
N PRO A 143 13.43 3.29 -5.39
CA PRO A 143 14.30 2.25 -5.92
C PRO A 143 13.81 0.82 -5.66
N GLU A 144 12.94 0.62 -4.67
CA GLU A 144 12.35 -0.69 -4.33
C GLU A 144 11.06 -0.96 -5.13
N TYR A 145 10.64 -0.03 -6.00
CA TYR A 145 9.51 -0.26 -6.90
C TYR A 145 9.93 -1.23 -8.02
N HIS A 146 9.25 -2.38 -8.07
CA HIS A 146 9.55 -3.46 -9.01
C HIS A 146 8.36 -3.89 -9.89
N MET A 147 7.22 -3.20 -9.79
CA MET A 147 6.05 -3.51 -10.62
C MET A 147 6.21 -2.91 -12.03
N SER A 148 5.53 -3.51 -13.02
CA SER A 148 5.60 -3.01 -14.40
C SER A 148 5.01 -1.61 -14.52
N SER A 149 5.68 -0.77 -15.28
CA SER A 149 5.31 0.62 -15.58
C SER A 149 4.26 0.72 -16.70
N GLU A 150 3.55 -0.36 -17.03
CA GLU A 150 2.59 -0.37 -18.12
C GLU A 150 1.36 0.46 -17.70
N MET A 151 1.37 1.72 -18.13
CA MET A 151 0.35 2.71 -17.86
C MET A 151 -0.21 3.29 -19.17
N PRO A 152 -1.53 3.49 -19.25
CA PRO A 152 -2.54 3.26 -18.22
C PRO A 152 -3.06 1.82 -18.25
N TYR A 153 -3.65 1.36 -17.15
CA TYR A 153 -4.35 0.06 -17.12
C TYR A 153 -5.83 0.27 -16.81
N ILE A 154 -6.70 -0.36 -17.60
CA ILE A 154 -8.16 -0.29 -17.39
C ILE A 154 -8.59 -1.48 -16.56
N GLN A 155 -9.31 -1.22 -15.47
CA GLN A 155 -9.85 -2.25 -14.60
C GLN A 155 -11.36 -2.23 -14.62
N LEU A 156 -11.96 -3.42 -14.58
CA LEU A 156 -13.40 -3.58 -14.41
C LEU A 156 -13.67 -4.15 -13.02
N TYR A 157 -14.71 -3.62 -12.38
CA TYR A 157 -15.23 -4.13 -11.13
C TYR A 157 -16.69 -4.52 -11.30
N ASP A 158 -17.00 -5.77 -11.00
CA ASP A 158 -18.36 -6.29 -11.02
C ASP A 158 -19.06 -5.96 -9.70
N THR A 159 -20.03 -5.05 -9.78
CA THR A 159 -20.81 -4.60 -8.62
C THR A 159 -21.75 -5.68 -8.09
N SER A 160 -22.07 -6.70 -8.88
CA SER A 160 -22.94 -7.81 -8.46
C SER A 160 -22.20 -8.85 -7.63
N THR A 161 -20.94 -9.13 -7.97
CA THR A 161 -20.11 -10.12 -7.25
C THR A 161 -19.22 -9.47 -6.20
N GLY A 162 -18.89 -8.18 -6.37
CA GLY A 162 -18.00 -7.44 -5.49
C GLY A 162 -16.51 -7.69 -5.75
N TYR A 163 -16.15 -8.12 -6.95
CA TYR A 163 -14.78 -8.48 -7.34
C TYR A 163 -14.31 -7.75 -8.59
N TYR A 164 -13.00 -7.57 -8.71
CA TYR A 164 -12.37 -7.15 -9.96
C TYR A 164 -12.41 -8.28 -10.97
N ILE A 165 -12.62 -7.92 -12.23
CA ILE A 165 -12.51 -8.84 -13.35
C ILE A 165 -11.03 -9.10 -13.64
N TYR A 166 -10.71 -10.34 -14.02
CA TYR A 166 -9.36 -10.72 -14.39
C TYR A 166 -8.93 -10.00 -15.69
N PRO A 167 -7.64 -9.64 -15.83
CA PRO A 167 -7.13 -8.92 -17.00
C PRO A 167 -7.54 -9.51 -18.36
N GLU A 168 -7.49 -10.83 -18.49
CA GLU A 168 -7.82 -11.57 -19.71
C GLU A 168 -9.30 -11.35 -20.11
N GLN A 169 -10.20 -11.35 -19.13
CA GLN A 169 -11.63 -11.12 -19.34
C GLN A 169 -11.98 -9.63 -19.49
N CYS A 170 -11.18 -8.73 -18.90
CA CYS A 170 -11.39 -7.30 -19.04
C CYS A 170 -11.34 -6.88 -20.51
N GLN A 171 -10.37 -7.39 -21.28
CA GLN A 171 -10.22 -7.00 -22.68
C GLN A 171 -11.45 -7.42 -23.52
N GLU A 172 -11.91 -8.67 -23.39
CA GLU A 172 -13.09 -9.17 -24.09
C GLU A 172 -14.34 -8.33 -23.78
N LEU A 173 -14.55 -7.97 -22.52
CA LEU A 173 -15.67 -7.12 -22.11
C LEU A 173 -15.55 -5.70 -22.67
N LEU A 174 -14.36 -5.08 -22.62
CA LEU A 174 -14.18 -3.73 -23.18
C LEU A 174 -14.44 -3.71 -24.68
N GLU A 175 -14.04 -4.75 -25.41
CA GLU A 175 -14.34 -4.91 -26.83
C GLU A 175 -15.84 -5.06 -27.09
N GLU A 176 -16.57 -5.86 -26.30
CA GLU A 176 -18.03 -6.01 -26.39
C GLU A 176 -18.77 -4.66 -26.26
N TYR A 177 -18.29 -3.78 -25.39
CA TYR A 177 -18.87 -2.46 -25.17
C TYR A 177 -18.29 -1.35 -26.05
N ASN A 178 -17.43 -1.69 -27.01
CA ASN A 178 -16.71 -0.74 -27.86
C ASN A 178 -15.98 0.35 -27.04
N PHE A 179 -15.36 -0.04 -25.93
CA PHE A 179 -14.52 0.82 -25.11
C PHE A 179 -13.08 0.79 -25.64
N ILE A 180 -12.57 1.94 -26.07
CA ILE A 180 -11.25 2.05 -26.69
C ILE A 180 -10.49 3.20 -26.05
N ILE A 181 -9.25 2.95 -25.61
CA ILE A 181 -8.33 4.03 -25.22
C ILE A 181 -7.77 4.65 -26.51
N VAL A 182 -8.04 5.93 -26.70
CA VAL A 182 -7.55 6.69 -27.87
C VAL A 182 -6.13 7.20 -27.61
N SER A 183 -5.90 7.76 -26.42
CA SER A 183 -4.57 8.23 -26.03
C SER A 183 -4.44 8.36 -24.52
N TRP A 184 -3.21 8.20 -24.03
CA TRP A 184 -2.84 8.44 -22.65
C TRP A 184 -1.54 9.22 -22.56
N CYS A 185 -1.52 10.24 -21.72
CA CYS A 185 -0.29 10.88 -21.30
C CYS A 185 -0.33 11.22 -19.81
N CYS A 186 0.82 11.13 -19.17
CA CYS A 186 1.02 11.49 -17.77
C CYS A 186 2.44 12.04 -17.61
N ASP A 187 2.63 12.96 -16.67
CA ASP A 187 3.95 13.48 -16.32
C ASP A 187 4.89 12.35 -15.88
N TYR A 188 6.18 12.49 -16.21
CA TYR A 188 7.20 11.51 -15.85
C TYR A 188 7.47 11.46 -14.34
N PRO A 189 7.85 10.30 -13.80
CA PRO A 189 8.34 10.20 -12.43
C PRO A 189 9.49 11.14 -12.10
N VAL A 190 9.54 11.58 -10.85
CA VAL A 190 10.66 12.40 -10.39
C VAL A 190 11.92 11.54 -10.20
N LYS A 191 13.08 12.09 -10.58
CA LYS A 191 14.38 11.52 -10.23
C LYS A 191 14.71 11.88 -8.78
N ASN A 192 14.34 11.00 -7.86
CA ASN A 192 14.49 11.24 -6.43
C ASN A 192 15.87 10.80 -5.90
N ILE A 193 16.24 11.32 -4.74
CA ILE A 193 17.48 10.96 -4.03
C ILE A 193 17.07 10.49 -2.64
N PHE A 194 17.62 9.36 -2.21
CA PHE A 194 17.29 8.74 -0.93
C PHE A 194 18.48 8.84 0.01
N LYS A 195 18.25 9.32 1.24
CA LYS A 195 19.29 9.56 2.25
C LYS A 195 18.91 9.02 3.62
#